data_AF-A0A1G1CGL0-F1
#
_entry.id   AF-A0A1G1CGL0-F1
#
_cell.length_a   1.000
_cell.length_b   1.000
_cell.length_c   1.000
_cell.angle_alpha   90.00
_cell.angle_beta   90.00
_cell.angle_gamma   90.00
#
_symmetry.space_group_name_H-M   'P 1'
#
loop_
_entity.id
_entity.type
_entity.pdbx_description
1 polymer ?
#
loop_
_entity_poly.entity_id
_entity_poly.type
_entity_poly.pdbx_seq_one_letter_code
_entity_poly.pdbx_strand_id
1 'polypeptide(L)'
;MTTGSANAAFCLNTEELKIELDLLVQEHQILPMLHTQGCLPVLDGDRITAVAVENKDGRGAICARMFVDATGDGDIAVRAGVPYLERDRVQPPTTCAKIRHFLQAGMRFADLYREHHAEFGLVPDSGWDAPVPGVPDVHMVAQMHVFGVNVAHAEQLTRAEMEGRRQIRGIMDMLRKYGPKGNDITLVQLASAIGIRETRVVEAAHCLTEEEVLHGVRFPDAIANGSYRVDVHAPEGGGFLFKYLDGRTLLVDGNGHKEGRWREPTPENPTFYQVPYRCLVHPTRPNLLCAGRMIQADRGAFGAVRVMVNTNQMGEAAGTAAVLALRGSGSVAQVDPGVLRRTLADGGSIML
;
A
#
# COMPACT_ATOMS: atom_id res chain seq x y z
N MET A 1 -6.11 36.57 -2.32
CA MET A 1 -5.67 35.35 -1.61
C MET A 1 -5.28 34.35 -2.67
N THR A 2 -4.00 34.03 -2.76
CA THR A 2 -3.49 33.01 -3.67
C THR A 2 -4.20 31.69 -3.41
N THR A 3 -4.77 31.10 -4.46
CA THR A 3 -5.37 29.76 -4.49
C THR A 3 -4.28 28.72 -4.21
N GLY A 4 -3.90 28.56 -2.95
CA GLY A 4 -3.00 27.51 -2.51
C GLY A 4 -3.72 26.17 -2.56
N SER A 5 -3.16 25.19 -3.28
CA SER A 5 -3.54 23.79 -3.12
C SER A 5 -3.41 23.42 -1.64
N ALA A 6 -4.48 22.94 -1.01
CA ALA A 6 -4.45 22.43 0.37
C ALA A 6 -3.64 21.13 0.50
N ASN A 7 -3.14 20.58 -0.61
CA ASN A 7 -2.31 19.39 -0.64
C ASN A 7 -0.83 19.78 -0.76
N ALA A 8 -0.04 19.35 0.21
CA ALA A 8 1.42 19.29 0.13
C ALA A 8 1.84 17.86 -0.22
N ALA A 9 2.85 17.72 -1.07
CA ALA A 9 3.46 16.44 -1.38
C ALA A 9 4.96 16.53 -1.14
N PHE A 10 5.53 15.51 -0.52
CA PHE A 10 6.95 15.41 -0.27
C PHE A 10 7.54 14.29 -1.12
N CYS A 11 8.58 14.60 -1.87
CA CYS A 11 9.35 13.60 -2.60
C CYS A 11 10.57 13.24 -1.76
N LEU A 12 10.61 12.00 -1.25
CA LEU A 12 11.70 11.50 -0.42
C LEU A 12 12.62 10.61 -1.25
N ASN A 13 13.93 10.72 -1.02
CA ASN A 13 14.84 9.70 -1.50
C ASN A 13 14.59 8.41 -0.69
N THR A 14 14.16 7.36 -1.38
CA THR A 14 13.75 6.11 -0.72
C THR A 14 14.89 5.32 -0.10
N GLU A 15 16.15 5.57 -0.48
CA GLU A 15 17.31 4.93 0.18
C GLU A 15 17.69 5.67 1.46
N GLU A 16 17.70 7.00 1.43
CA GLU A 16 17.95 7.81 2.64
C GLU A 16 16.83 7.62 3.68
N LEU A 17 15.57 7.52 3.23
CA LEU A 17 14.45 7.25 4.13
C LEU A 17 14.63 5.93 4.92
N LYS A 18 15.24 4.90 4.34
CA LYS A 18 15.50 3.64 5.07
C LYS A 18 16.48 3.87 6.22
N ILE A 19 17.52 4.66 5.98
CA ILE A 19 18.53 5.01 6.99
C ILE A 19 17.87 5.78 8.13
N GLU A 20 17.05 6.78 7.81
CA GLU A 20 16.33 7.58 8.83
C GLU A 20 15.35 6.71 9.64
N LEU A 21 14.68 5.75 9.00
CA LEU A 21 13.79 4.81 9.71
C LEU A 21 14.57 3.86 10.63
N ASP A 22 15.76 3.39 10.22
CA ASP A 22 16.63 2.58 11.09
C ASP A 22 17.10 3.38 12.30
N LEU A 23 17.46 4.66 12.12
CA LEU A 23 17.83 5.56 13.22
C LEU A 23 16.66 5.77 14.19
N LEU A 24 15.45 6.00 13.67
CA LEU A 24 14.24 6.16 14.48
C LEU A 24 13.94 4.90 15.31
N VAL A 25 14.10 3.71 14.73
CA VAL A 25 13.95 2.43 15.43
C VAL A 25 14.97 2.31 16.58
N GLN A 26 16.23 2.71 16.35
CA GLN A 26 17.27 2.68 17.36
C GLN A 26 17.05 3.69 18.48
N GLU A 27 16.65 4.92 18.15
CA GLU A 27 16.34 5.99 19.11
C GLU A 27 15.27 5.55 20.11
N HIS A 28 14.24 4.84 19.63
CA HIS A 28 13.16 4.32 20.45
C HIS A 28 13.42 2.94 21.05
N GLN A 29 14.65 2.42 20.95
CA GLN A 29 15.07 1.14 21.52
C GLN A 29 14.16 -0.03 21.10
N ILE A 30 13.59 0.05 19.89
CA ILE A 30 12.85 -1.02 19.27
C ILE A 30 13.88 -2.09 18.87
N LEU A 31 13.56 -3.37 19.07
CA LEU A 31 14.41 -4.47 18.63
C LEU A 31 13.98 -4.93 17.22
N PRO A 32 14.64 -4.48 16.14
CA PRO A 32 14.32 -4.93 14.80
C PRO A 32 14.84 -6.35 14.56
N MET A 33 14.11 -7.12 13.78
CA MET A 33 14.50 -8.46 13.34
C MET A 33 14.43 -8.58 11.81
N LEU A 34 15.27 -7.82 11.09
CA LEU A 34 15.21 -7.63 9.62
C LEU A 34 15.29 -8.92 8.78
N HIS A 35 15.87 -10.00 9.31
CA HIS A 35 16.02 -11.29 8.63
C HIS A 35 15.20 -12.40 9.29
N THR A 36 14.07 -12.04 9.90
CA THR A 36 13.17 -12.98 10.58
C THR A 36 11.80 -12.99 9.91
N GLN A 37 11.34 -14.18 9.51
CA GLN A 37 10.01 -14.34 8.93
C GLN A 37 9.04 -14.91 9.97
N GLY A 38 7.85 -14.30 10.10
CA GLY A 38 6.74 -14.84 10.87
C GLY A 38 6.06 -15.99 10.13
N CYS A 39 6.06 -17.18 10.72
CA CYS A 39 5.55 -18.40 10.09
C CYS A 39 4.16 -18.76 10.61
N LEU A 40 4.02 -19.16 11.87
CA LEU A 40 2.79 -19.73 12.40
C LEU A 40 2.46 -19.13 13.77
N PRO A 41 1.27 -18.52 13.97
CA PRO A 41 0.82 -18.14 15.30
C PRO A 41 0.51 -19.39 16.13
N VAL A 42 0.92 -19.36 17.40
CA VAL A 42 0.57 -20.34 18.43
C VAL A 42 -0.59 -19.78 19.23
N LEU A 43 -1.67 -20.54 19.34
CA LEU A 43 -2.91 -20.10 19.97
C LEU A 43 -3.13 -20.81 21.30
N ASP A 44 -3.68 -20.09 22.27
CA ASP A 44 -4.35 -20.62 23.45
C ASP A 44 -5.78 -20.05 23.45
N GLY A 45 -6.74 -20.88 22.99
CA GLY A 45 -8.10 -20.43 22.70
C GLY A 45 -8.16 -19.33 21.64
N ASP A 46 -8.67 -18.16 22.02
CA ASP A 46 -8.82 -16.99 21.15
C ASP A 46 -7.56 -16.11 21.10
N ARG A 47 -6.58 -16.34 21.97
CA ARG A 47 -5.36 -15.53 22.08
C ARG A 47 -4.19 -16.16 21.34
N ILE A 48 -3.42 -15.31 20.68
CA ILE A 48 -2.08 -15.68 20.20
C ILE A 48 -1.11 -15.57 21.38
N THR A 49 -0.27 -16.58 21.62
CA THR A 49 0.71 -16.58 22.71
C THR A 49 2.14 -16.44 22.19
N ALA A 50 2.38 -16.89 20.97
CA ALA A 50 3.64 -16.73 20.27
C ALA A 50 3.45 -16.74 18.75
N VAL A 51 4.46 -16.30 18.02
CA VAL A 51 4.59 -16.55 16.58
C VAL A 51 5.87 -17.34 16.36
N ALA A 52 5.75 -18.53 15.76
CA ALA A 52 6.90 -19.29 15.27
C ALA A 52 7.58 -18.51 14.15
N VAL A 53 8.90 -18.43 14.21
CA VAL A 53 9.72 -17.68 13.26
C VAL A 53 10.85 -18.53 12.70
N GLU A 54 11.35 -18.14 11.55
CA GLU A 54 12.55 -18.70 10.92
C GLU A 54 13.53 -17.56 10.60
N ASN A 55 14.79 -17.71 10.99
CA ASN A 55 15.86 -16.76 10.71
C ASN A 55 17.23 -17.46 10.62
N LYS A 56 18.32 -16.68 10.61
CA LYS A 56 19.69 -17.22 10.49
C LYS A 56 20.11 -18.15 11.65
N ASP A 57 19.49 -18.01 12.82
CA ASP A 57 19.73 -18.86 13.98
C ASP A 57 18.83 -20.12 13.97
N GLY A 58 18.02 -20.28 12.92
CA GLY A 58 17.09 -21.37 12.72
C GLY A 58 15.68 -21.02 13.20
N ARG A 59 14.92 -22.07 13.54
CA ARG A 59 13.53 -21.94 13.96
C ARG A 59 13.43 -21.55 15.43
N GLY A 60 12.60 -20.54 15.71
CA GLY A 60 12.31 -20.08 17.06
C GLY A 60 10.84 -19.70 17.24
N ALA A 61 10.53 -19.08 18.37
CA ALA A 61 9.23 -18.50 18.64
C ALA A 61 9.38 -17.17 19.39
N ILE A 62 8.62 -16.16 18.97
CA ILE A 62 8.53 -14.87 19.64
C ILE A 62 7.25 -14.87 20.47
N CYS A 63 7.39 -14.90 21.80
CA CYS A 63 6.27 -14.80 22.72
C CYS A 63 5.94 -13.33 22.98
N ALA A 64 4.66 -12.98 22.91
CA ALA A 64 4.18 -11.64 23.21
C ALA A 64 2.77 -11.67 23.77
N ARG A 65 2.36 -10.58 24.41
CA ARG A 65 1.00 -10.41 24.96
C ARG A 65 0.04 -9.80 23.94
N MET A 66 0.56 -9.00 23.00
CA MET A 66 -0.16 -8.35 21.91
C MET A 66 0.62 -8.54 20.61
N PHE A 67 -0.12 -8.65 19.51
CA PHE A 67 0.42 -8.82 18.17
C PHE A 67 -0.21 -7.79 17.24
N VAL A 68 0.59 -7.25 16.34
CA VAL A 68 0.12 -6.42 15.22
C VAL A 68 0.55 -7.14 13.94
N ASP A 69 -0.43 -7.63 13.18
CA ASP A 69 -0.18 -8.13 11.83
C ASP A 69 -0.09 -6.92 10.89
N ALA A 70 1.16 -6.59 10.52
CA ALA A 70 1.51 -5.58 9.54
C ALA A 70 2.19 -6.20 8.29
N THR A 71 1.88 -7.46 7.98
CA THR A 71 2.45 -8.17 6.82
C THR A 71 1.98 -7.62 5.47
N GLY A 72 0.90 -6.82 5.47
CA GLY A 72 0.26 -6.31 4.26
C GLY A 72 -0.65 -7.31 3.55
N ASP A 73 -0.49 -8.61 3.80
CA ASP A 73 -1.28 -9.70 3.16
C ASP A 73 -2.11 -10.52 4.18
N GLY A 74 -2.06 -10.12 5.46
CA GLY A 74 -2.83 -10.75 6.55
C GLY A 74 -2.31 -12.13 6.93
N ASP A 75 -1.03 -12.40 6.70
CA ASP A 75 -0.46 -13.74 6.82
C ASP A 75 -0.58 -14.32 8.24
N ILE A 76 -0.39 -13.50 9.27
CA ILE A 76 -0.51 -13.95 10.67
C ILE A 76 -1.97 -14.05 11.07
N ALA A 77 -2.80 -13.08 10.67
CA ALA A 77 -4.22 -13.05 10.97
C ALA A 77 -4.96 -14.27 10.37
N VAL A 78 -4.71 -14.56 9.09
CA VAL A 78 -5.31 -15.71 8.40
C VAL A 78 -4.84 -17.03 9.00
N ARG A 79 -3.54 -17.16 9.31
CA ARG A 79 -3.01 -18.37 9.97
C ARG A 79 -3.51 -18.49 11.42
N ALA A 80 -3.91 -17.40 12.05
CA ALA A 80 -4.62 -17.38 13.32
C ALA A 80 -6.13 -17.64 13.16
N GLY A 81 -6.62 -17.98 11.97
CA GLY A 81 -8.02 -18.31 11.72
C GLY A 81 -8.98 -17.11 11.73
N VAL A 82 -8.48 -15.90 11.51
CA VAL A 82 -9.36 -14.76 11.18
C VAL A 82 -9.95 -14.99 9.79
N PRO A 83 -11.28 -14.88 9.61
CA PRO A 83 -11.90 -14.98 8.29
C PRO A 83 -11.33 -13.94 7.32
N TYR A 84 -11.31 -14.28 6.03
CA TYR A 84 -10.82 -13.39 5.00
C TYR A 84 -11.54 -13.65 3.68
N LEU A 85 -11.45 -12.66 2.80
CA LEU A 85 -11.92 -12.73 1.42
C LEU A 85 -10.71 -12.61 0.48
N GLU A 86 -10.64 -13.50 -0.52
CA GLU A 86 -9.85 -13.29 -1.73
C GLU A 86 -10.82 -12.91 -2.85
N ARG A 87 -10.56 -11.79 -3.54
CA ARG A 87 -11.41 -11.36 -4.66
C ARG A 87 -11.03 -12.12 -5.92
N ASP A 88 -12.02 -12.47 -6.74
CA ASP A 88 -11.79 -13.15 -8.04
C ASP A 88 -10.83 -12.39 -8.96
N ARG A 89 -10.88 -11.05 -8.88
CA ARG A 89 -10.00 -10.14 -9.62
C ARG A 89 -9.36 -9.17 -8.63
N VAL A 90 -8.06 -9.33 -8.38
CA VAL A 90 -7.26 -8.45 -7.54
C VAL A 90 -6.61 -7.34 -8.36
N GLN A 91 -6.25 -6.23 -7.72
CA GLN A 91 -5.37 -5.24 -8.34
C GLN A 91 -3.96 -5.82 -8.52
N PRO A 92 -3.40 -5.80 -9.74
CA PRO A 92 -2.18 -6.53 -10.06
C PRO A 92 -0.93 -5.91 -9.41
N PRO A 93 0.10 -6.71 -9.09
CA PRO A 93 1.36 -6.20 -8.58
C PRO A 93 2.21 -5.53 -9.69
N THR A 94 3.18 -4.70 -9.31
CA THR A 94 4.11 -4.03 -10.23
C THR A 94 5.55 -4.17 -9.76
N THR A 95 6.47 -4.51 -10.66
CA THR A 95 7.91 -4.43 -10.36
C THR A 95 8.38 -3.00 -10.56
N CYS A 96 8.82 -2.34 -9.49
CA CYS A 96 9.47 -1.05 -9.59
C CYS A 96 10.96 -1.21 -9.92
N ALA A 97 11.49 -0.28 -10.72
CA ALA A 97 12.92 -0.21 -11.01
C ALA A 97 13.43 1.23 -10.93
N LYS A 98 14.70 1.42 -10.60
CA LYS A 98 15.40 2.70 -10.82
C LYS A 98 16.14 2.60 -12.15
N ILE A 99 15.84 3.50 -13.07
CA ILE A 99 16.39 3.49 -14.42
C ILE A 99 16.93 4.89 -14.72
N ARG A 100 18.19 4.97 -15.14
CA ARG A 100 18.82 6.20 -15.62
C ARG A 100 18.45 6.45 -17.07
N HIS A 101 18.15 7.71 -17.41
CA HIS A 101 17.71 8.17 -18.72
C HIS A 101 16.46 7.43 -19.23
N PHE A 102 15.55 7.09 -18.31
CA PHE A 102 14.26 6.48 -18.66
C PHE A 102 13.40 7.42 -19.50
N LEU A 103 13.31 8.70 -19.11
CA LEU A 103 12.71 9.77 -19.92
C LEU A 103 13.82 10.63 -20.52
N GLN A 104 13.68 10.99 -21.80
CA GLN A 104 14.63 11.79 -22.56
C GLN A 104 13.90 12.86 -23.38
N ALA A 105 14.59 13.95 -23.68
CA ALA A 105 14.01 15.08 -24.41
C ALA A 105 13.41 14.65 -25.76
N GLY A 106 12.19 15.13 -26.06
CA GLY A 106 11.49 14.81 -27.30
C GLY A 106 10.87 13.41 -27.36
N MET A 107 11.05 12.58 -26.32
CA MET A 107 10.44 11.26 -26.24
C MET A 107 9.15 11.29 -25.43
N ARG A 108 8.12 10.60 -25.93
CA ARG A 108 6.92 10.26 -25.16
C ARG A 108 6.85 8.75 -24.98
N PHE A 109 7.11 8.29 -23.75
CA PHE A 109 7.11 6.85 -23.43
C PHE A 109 5.82 6.15 -23.86
N ALA A 110 4.67 6.76 -23.58
CA ALA A 110 3.36 6.20 -23.89
C ALA A 110 3.16 5.93 -25.39
N ASP A 111 3.73 6.75 -26.28
CA ASP A 111 3.58 6.54 -27.73
C ASP A 111 4.46 5.39 -28.22
N LEU A 112 5.73 5.36 -27.81
CA LEU A 112 6.63 4.25 -28.11
C LEU A 112 6.08 2.92 -27.57
N TYR A 113 5.54 2.95 -26.36
CA TYR A 113 4.92 1.78 -25.76
C TYR A 113 3.73 1.31 -26.59
N ARG A 114 2.79 2.20 -26.91
CA ARG A 114 1.61 1.87 -27.71
C ARG A 114 1.99 1.25 -29.06
N GLU A 115 3.02 1.78 -29.72
CA GLU A 115 3.43 1.34 -31.05
C GLU A 115 4.25 0.03 -31.04
N HIS A 116 5.08 -0.19 -30.02
CA HIS A 116 6.13 -1.22 -30.08
C HIS A 116 6.09 -2.28 -28.97
N HIS A 117 5.27 -2.13 -27.92
CA HIS A 117 5.25 -3.04 -26.76
C HIS A 117 5.16 -4.54 -27.14
N ALA A 118 4.31 -4.86 -28.13
CA ALA A 118 4.05 -6.24 -28.56
C ALA A 118 5.31 -6.95 -29.09
N GLU A 119 6.24 -6.22 -29.73
CA GLU A 119 7.50 -6.79 -30.22
C GLU A 119 8.37 -7.34 -29.08
N PHE A 120 8.25 -6.77 -27.89
CA PHE A 120 9.04 -7.13 -26.71
C PHE A 120 8.28 -8.09 -25.77
N GLY A 121 7.19 -8.69 -26.26
CA GLY A 121 6.34 -9.58 -25.47
C GLY A 121 5.70 -8.89 -24.28
N LEU A 122 5.43 -7.58 -24.38
CA LEU A 122 4.70 -6.82 -23.38
C LEU A 122 3.22 -6.76 -23.80
N VAL A 123 2.33 -6.53 -22.84
CA VAL A 123 0.88 -6.41 -23.07
C VAL A 123 0.44 -4.95 -22.96
N PRO A 124 -0.71 -4.55 -23.56
CA PRO A 124 -1.25 -3.22 -23.35
C PRO A 124 -1.40 -2.90 -21.86
N ASP A 125 -0.79 -1.80 -21.42
CA ASP A 125 -0.77 -1.40 -20.03
C ASP A 125 -0.45 0.10 -19.88
N SER A 126 -0.52 0.60 -18.66
CA SER A 126 -0.11 1.93 -18.25
C SER A 126 0.44 1.93 -16.82
N GLY A 127 1.29 2.91 -16.53
CA GLY A 127 1.77 3.11 -15.17
C GLY A 127 2.31 4.52 -15.00
N TRP A 128 3.28 4.66 -14.12
CA TRP A 128 3.83 5.97 -13.77
C TRP A 128 5.32 5.87 -13.46
N ASP A 129 5.96 7.03 -13.45
CA ASP A 129 7.33 7.19 -13.02
C ASP A 129 7.48 8.49 -12.24
N ALA A 130 8.57 8.59 -11.48
CA ALA A 130 8.92 9.80 -10.74
C ALA A 130 10.45 9.95 -10.67
N PRO A 131 10.97 11.19 -10.71
CA PRO A 131 12.39 11.42 -10.50
C PRO A 131 12.80 11.00 -9.09
N VAL A 132 14.01 10.46 -8.95
CA VAL A 132 14.60 10.12 -7.65
C VAL A 132 15.25 11.39 -7.07
N PRO A 133 14.81 11.88 -5.89
CA PRO A 133 15.41 13.07 -5.28
C PRO A 133 16.91 12.94 -5.06
N GLY A 134 17.66 13.96 -5.45
CA GLY A 134 19.12 14.01 -5.29
C GLY A 134 19.93 13.21 -6.32
N VAL A 135 19.29 12.52 -7.26
CA VAL A 135 19.98 11.71 -8.28
C VAL A 135 19.54 12.13 -9.68
N PRO A 136 20.31 12.98 -10.38
CA PRO A 136 19.99 13.42 -11.73
C PRO A 136 19.76 12.24 -12.67
N ASP A 137 18.80 12.42 -13.58
CA ASP A 137 18.49 11.48 -14.67
C ASP A 137 17.99 10.09 -14.25
N VAL A 138 17.83 9.81 -12.96
CA VAL A 138 17.32 8.52 -12.48
C VAL A 138 15.86 8.65 -12.10
N HIS A 139 15.01 7.83 -12.72
CA HIS A 139 13.60 7.73 -12.39
C HIS A 139 13.31 6.40 -11.69
N MET A 140 12.42 6.45 -10.70
CA MET A 140 11.68 5.27 -10.27
C MET A 140 10.59 5.02 -11.30
N VAL A 141 10.53 3.80 -11.81
CA VAL A 141 9.66 3.37 -12.91
C VAL A 141 8.74 2.28 -12.39
N ALA A 142 7.43 2.54 -12.39
CA ALA A 142 6.35 1.63 -12.02
C ALA A 142 5.33 1.53 -13.17
N GLN A 143 5.85 1.16 -14.34
CA GLN A 143 5.14 1.29 -15.62
C GLN A 143 4.21 0.11 -15.94
N MET A 144 4.54 -1.09 -15.46
CA MET A 144 3.86 -2.33 -15.88
C MET A 144 3.34 -3.14 -14.71
N HIS A 145 2.17 -3.73 -14.92
CA HIS A 145 1.51 -4.66 -14.05
C HIS A 145 1.78 -6.08 -14.52
N VAL A 146 1.87 -7.00 -13.54
CA VAL A 146 1.78 -8.43 -13.82
C VAL A 146 0.34 -8.86 -13.61
N PHE A 147 -0.38 -9.09 -14.71
CA PHE A 147 -1.79 -9.48 -14.67
C PHE A 147 -1.98 -10.99 -14.45
N GLY A 148 -3.21 -11.38 -14.06
CA GLY A 148 -3.61 -12.78 -13.96
C GLY A 148 -2.89 -13.55 -12.86
N VAL A 149 -2.42 -12.86 -11.82
CA VAL A 149 -1.76 -13.45 -10.64
C VAL A 149 -2.44 -12.97 -9.37
N ASN A 150 -2.61 -13.88 -8.42
CA ASN A 150 -2.91 -13.59 -7.04
C ASN A 150 -1.68 -13.94 -6.20
N VAL A 151 -0.95 -12.91 -5.80
CA VAL A 151 0.33 -13.04 -5.09
C VAL A 151 0.18 -13.30 -3.60
N ALA A 152 -1.04 -13.58 -3.13
CA ALA A 152 -1.28 -14.26 -1.85
C ALA A 152 -0.69 -15.69 -1.84
N HIS A 153 -0.46 -16.26 -3.03
CA HIS A 153 0.03 -17.62 -3.25
C HIS A 153 1.49 -17.62 -3.72
N ALA A 154 2.35 -18.38 -3.05
CA ALA A 154 3.81 -18.32 -3.21
C ALA A 154 4.31 -18.63 -4.64
N GLU A 155 3.70 -19.59 -5.33
CA GLU A 155 4.04 -19.92 -6.72
C GLU A 155 3.75 -18.74 -7.65
N GLN A 156 2.59 -18.10 -7.49
CA GLN A 156 2.18 -16.97 -8.30
C GLN A 156 3.01 -15.72 -7.98
N LEU A 157 3.38 -15.51 -6.71
CA LEU A 157 4.32 -14.47 -6.32
C LEU A 157 5.69 -14.65 -7.00
N THR A 158 6.23 -15.87 -6.99
CA THR A 158 7.50 -16.19 -7.64
C THR A 158 7.44 -15.94 -9.15
N ARG A 159 6.38 -16.42 -9.81
CA ARG A 159 6.13 -16.17 -11.22
C ARG A 159 6.02 -14.66 -11.50
N ALA A 160 5.29 -13.92 -10.67
CA ALA A 160 5.08 -12.49 -10.85
C ALA A 160 6.39 -11.70 -10.72
N GLU A 161 7.22 -12.06 -9.75
CA GLU A 161 8.56 -11.48 -9.56
C GLU A 161 9.44 -11.65 -10.81
N MET A 162 9.48 -12.88 -11.38
CA MET A 162 10.25 -13.16 -12.59
C MET A 162 9.70 -12.44 -13.82
N GLU A 163 8.37 -12.46 -13.98
CA GLU A 163 7.69 -11.80 -15.09
C GLU A 163 7.88 -10.29 -15.06
N GLY A 164 7.75 -9.65 -13.89
CA GLY A 164 7.98 -8.23 -13.77
C GLY A 164 9.41 -7.81 -14.12
N ARG A 165 10.42 -8.61 -13.74
CA ARG A 165 11.82 -8.37 -14.17
C ARG A 165 12.01 -8.54 -15.68
N ARG A 166 11.33 -9.53 -16.29
CA ARG A 166 11.31 -9.71 -17.76
C ARG A 166 10.66 -8.50 -18.44
N GLN A 167 9.56 -7.97 -17.90
CA GLN A 167 8.89 -6.79 -18.43
C GLN A 167 9.79 -5.55 -18.37
N ILE A 168 10.52 -5.33 -17.26
CA ILE A 168 11.53 -4.25 -17.17
C ILE A 168 12.58 -4.38 -18.28
N ARG A 169 13.11 -5.59 -18.53
CA ARG A 169 14.02 -5.82 -19.65
C ARG A 169 13.38 -5.47 -20.99
N GLY A 170 12.15 -5.92 -21.23
CA GLY A 170 11.40 -5.62 -22.46
C GLY A 170 11.24 -4.12 -22.70
N ILE A 171 10.87 -3.35 -21.66
CA ILE A 171 10.78 -1.89 -21.73
C ILE A 171 12.13 -1.27 -22.11
N MET A 172 13.20 -1.71 -21.46
CA MET A 172 14.53 -1.17 -21.73
C MET A 172 14.99 -1.46 -23.16
N ASP A 173 14.73 -2.67 -23.66
CA ASP A 173 15.12 -3.06 -25.01
C ASP A 173 14.28 -2.33 -26.07
N MET A 174 13.00 -2.08 -25.79
CA MET A 174 12.15 -1.20 -26.59
C MET A 174 12.72 0.21 -26.68
N LEU A 175 13.10 0.80 -25.53
CA LEU A 175 13.66 2.14 -25.49
C LEU A 175 15.04 2.21 -26.14
N ARG A 176 15.87 1.16 -26.08
CA ARG A 176 17.12 1.10 -26.83
C ARG A 176 16.91 1.11 -28.33
N LYS A 177 15.90 0.37 -28.81
CA LYS A 177 15.63 0.21 -30.24
C LYS A 177 14.93 1.43 -30.85
N TYR A 178 13.91 1.94 -30.16
CA TYR A 178 12.99 2.95 -30.70
C TYR A 178 13.08 4.32 -30.02
N GLY A 179 13.78 4.40 -28.88
CA GLY A 179 14.02 5.67 -28.20
C GLY A 179 15.02 6.57 -28.94
N PRO A 180 15.30 7.77 -28.40
CA PRO A 180 16.22 8.72 -29.01
C PRO A 180 17.61 8.12 -29.31
N LYS A 181 18.22 8.56 -30.41
CA LYS A 181 19.58 8.14 -30.78
C LYS A 181 20.57 8.60 -29.71
N GLY A 182 21.49 7.72 -29.35
CA GLY A 182 22.46 7.98 -28.29
C GLY A 182 21.91 7.72 -26.88
N ASN A 183 20.74 7.08 -26.74
CA ASN A 183 20.27 6.68 -25.41
C ASN A 183 21.26 5.70 -24.76
N ASP A 184 21.65 6.01 -23.53
CA ASP A 184 22.41 5.17 -22.61
C ASP A 184 21.51 4.74 -21.45
N ILE A 185 20.29 4.28 -21.78
CA ILE A 185 19.33 3.80 -20.78
C ILE A 185 19.94 2.67 -19.95
N THR A 186 20.01 2.90 -18.64
CA THR A 186 20.77 2.04 -17.72
C THR A 186 19.89 1.61 -16.56
N LEU A 187 19.87 0.30 -16.31
CA LEU A 187 19.19 -0.26 -15.13
C LEU A 187 20.09 0.00 -13.93
N VAL A 188 19.62 0.82 -12.99
CA VAL A 188 20.35 1.13 -11.76
C VAL A 188 20.03 0.09 -10.70
N GLN A 189 18.75 -0.23 -10.51
CA GLN A 189 18.31 -1.12 -9.44
C GLN A 189 16.93 -1.72 -9.76
N LEU A 190 16.73 -2.99 -9.39
CA LEU A 190 15.42 -3.61 -9.29
C LEU A 190 14.97 -3.60 -7.82
N ALA A 191 13.66 -3.51 -7.58
CA ALA A 191 13.11 -3.70 -6.24
C ALA A 191 13.47 -5.08 -5.67
N SER A 192 13.68 -5.17 -4.35
CA SER A 192 14.00 -6.44 -3.67
C SER A 192 12.84 -7.44 -3.73
N ALA A 193 11.62 -6.94 -3.88
CA ALA A 193 10.40 -7.70 -4.09
C ALA A 193 9.45 -6.90 -4.98
N ILE A 194 8.58 -7.60 -5.71
CA ILE A 194 7.52 -7.00 -6.50
C ILE A 194 6.53 -6.24 -5.61
N GLY A 195 6.09 -5.07 -6.06
CA GLY A 195 5.14 -4.23 -5.35
C GLY A 195 3.74 -4.82 -5.37
N ILE A 196 3.33 -5.43 -4.26
CA ILE A 196 2.00 -6.03 -4.08
C ILE A 196 0.97 -4.92 -3.82
N ARG A 197 -0.13 -4.93 -4.58
CA ARG A 197 -1.26 -4.00 -4.37
C ARG A 197 -2.36 -4.62 -3.52
N GLU A 198 -2.84 -5.79 -3.91
CA GLU A 198 -3.99 -6.46 -3.31
C GLU A 198 -3.78 -7.98 -3.25
N THR A 199 -4.18 -8.58 -2.12
CA THR A 199 -4.12 -10.03 -1.87
C THR A 199 -5.38 -10.46 -1.12
N ARG A 200 -5.30 -10.57 0.21
CA ARG A 200 -6.40 -10.97 1.09
C ARG A 200 -6.98 -9.74 1.77
N VAL A 201 -8.31 -9.76 1.95
CA VAL A 201 -9.05 -8.81 2.77
C VAL A 201 -9.43 -9.52 4.05
N VAL A 202 -8.76 -9.20 5.15
CA VAL A 202 -9.00 -9.81 6.47
C VAL A 202 -10.26 -9.20 7.07
N GLU A 203 -11.14 -10.03 7.62
CA GLU A 203 -12.35 -9.58 8.30
C GLU A 203 -12.00 -8.78 9.57
N ALA A 204 -12.77 -7.74 9.82
CA ALA A 204 -12.68 -6.83 10.94
C ALA A 204 -14.09 -6.49 11.45
N ALA A 205 -14.17 -5.72 12.53
CA ALA A 205 -15.44 -5.29 13.11
C ALA A 205 -16.16 -4.23 12.24
N HIS A 206 -15.51 -3.71 11.19
CA HIS A 206 -16.13 -2.82 10.18
C HIS A 206 -15.46 -2.96 8.82
N CYS A 207 -16.28 -3.11 7.79
CA CYS A 207 -15.85 -2.98 6.40
C CYS A 207 -16.04 -1.52 5.95
N LEU A 208 -14.95 -0.80 5.70
CA LEU A 208 -15.01 0.57 5.20
C LEU A 208 -15.53 0.61 3.75
N THR A 209 -16.48 1.49 3.45
CA THR A 209 -17.11 1.55 2.12
C THR A 209 -16.63 2.74 1.28
N GLU A 210 -16.69 2.61 -0.05
CA GLU A 210 -16.37 3.68 -1.00
C GLU A 210 -17.26 4.90 -0.74
N GLU A 211 -18.52 4.67 -0.41
CA GLU A 211 -19.47 5.73 -0.08
C GLU A 211 -19.04 6.50 1.19
N GLU A 212 -18.66 5.79 2.25
CA GLU A 212 -18.14 6.42 3.48
C GLU A 212 -16.90 7.28 3.21
N VAL A 213 -15.99 6.79 2.36
CA VAL A 213 -14.78 7.51 1.93
C VAL A 213 -15.13 8.74 1.10
N LEU A 214 -15.91 8.57 0.03
CA LEU A 214 -16.20 9.63 -0.93
C LEU A 214 -17.13 10.73 -0.39
N HIS A 215 -17.94 10.41 0.63
CA HIS A 215 -18.76 11.37 1.36
C HIS A 215 -18.10 11.90 2.65
N GLY A 216 -16.90 11.43 3.00
CA GLY A 216 -16.14 11.94 4.15
C GLY A 216 -16.85 11.69 5.48
N VAL A 217 -17.47 10.52 5.64
CA VAL A 217 -18.18 10.13 6.86
C VAL A 217 -17.25 10.27 8.08
N ARG A 218 -17.79 10.83 9.16
CA ARG A 218 -17.08 11.02 10.42
C ARG A 218 -17.36 9.86 11.37
N PHE A 219 -16.31 9.33 11.96
CA PHE A 219 -16.41 8.19 12.87
C PHE A 219 -16.06 8.60 14.30
N PRO A 220 -16.85 8.17 15.31
CA PRO A 220 -16.55 8.46 16.72
C PRO A 220 -15.22 7.84 17.18
N ASP A 221 -14.77 6.80 16.48
CA ASP A 221 -13.57 6.03 16.71
C ASP A 221 -12.52 6.19 15.60
N ALA A 222 -12.50 7.32 14.88
CA ALA A 222 -11.51 7.59 13.83
C ALA A 222 -10.06 7.50 14.34
N ILE A 223 -9.18 6.86 13.57
CA ILE A 223 -7.73 6.73 13.87
C ILE A 223 -6.81 7.19 12.74
N ALA A 224 -7.35 7.49 11.57
CA ALA A 224 -6.60 8.05 10.45
C ALA A 224 -7.47 9.02 9.66
N ASN A 225 -6.83 10.04 9.07
CA ASN A 225 -7.40 10.92 8.06
C ASN A 225 -6.71 10.68 6.71
N GLY A 226 -7.48 10.61 5.63
CA GLY A 226 -6.95 10.51 4.26
C GLY A 226 -7.55 11.56 3.34
N SER A 227 -6.72 12.14 2.49
CA SER A 227 -7.15 13.05 1.41
C SER A 227 -6.87 12.46 0.02
N TYR A 228 -6.24 11.29 -0.04
CA TYR A 228 -5.93 10.63 -1.31
C TYR A 228 -7.22 10.09 -1.95
N ARG A 229 -7.38 10.38 -3.24
CA ARG A 229 -8.51 9.91 -4.06
C ARG A 229 -8.61 8.38 -4.09
N VAL A 230 -9.79 7.86 -4.35
CA VAL A 230 -9.96 6.43 -4.67
C VAL A 230 -9.16 6.12 -5.93
N ASP A 231 -8.29 5.12 -5.87
CA ASP A 231 -7.38 4.70 -6.94
C ASP A 231 -7.47 3.19 -7.17
N VAL A 232 -8.24 2.82 -8.19
CA VAL A 232 -8.54 1.42 -8.52
C VAL A 232 -7.91 1.05 -9.85
N HIS A 233 -6.95 0.13 -9.81
CA HIS A 233 -6.32 -0.43 -11.01
C HIS A 233 -7.21 -1.47 -11.70
N ALA A 234 -7.25 -1.43 -13.03
CA ALA A 234 -7.94 -2.41 -13.84
C ALA A 234 -7.26 -3.79 -13.71
N PRO A 235 -8.02 -4.88 -13.47
CA PRO A 235 -7.43 -6.21 -13.38
C PRO A 235 -6.84 -6.76 -14.70
N GLU A 236 -7.21 -6.17 -15.84
CA GLU A 236 -6.79 -6.54 -17.19
C GLU A 236 -6.76 -5.28 -18.08
N GLY A 237 -5.99 -5.31 -19.17
CA GLY A 237 -5.96 -4.26 -20.19
C GLY A 237 -5.27 -2.95 -19.77
N GLY A 238 -4.78 -2.88 -18.52
CA GLY A 238 -4.17 -1.71 -17.93
C GLY A 238 -5.13 -0.59 -17.60
N GLY A 239 -4.59 0.45 -16.99
CA GLY A 239 -5.33 1.65 -16.63
C GLY A 239 -5.81 1.66 -15.18
N PHE A 240 -6.29 2.81 -14.76
CA PHE A 240 -6.79 3.05 -13.40
C PHE A 240 -7.88 4.11 -13.41
N LEU A 241 -8.82 3.96 -12.48
CA LEU A 241 -9.91 4.89 -12.24
C LEU A 241 -9.61 5.66 -10.95
N PHE A 242 -9.53 6.99 -11.08
CA PHE A 242 -9.58 7.87 -9.94
C PHE A 242 -10.99 8.38 -9.67
N LYS A 243 -11.42 8.35 -8.40
CA LYS A 243 -12.61 9.09 -7.94
C LYS A 243 -12.19 10.08 -6.86
N TYR A 244 -12.46 11.37 -7.11
CA TYR A 244 -12.09 12.47 -6.24
C TYR A 244 -13.23 12.78 -5.27
N LEU A 245 -12.87 13.30 -4.09
CA LEU A 245 -13.82 13.68 -3.04
C LEU A 245 -14.80 14.79 -3.45
N ASP A 246 -14.49 15.54 -4.53
CA ASP A 246 -15.32 16.60 -5.10
C ASP A 246 -16.32 16.12 -6.17
N GLY A 247 -16.46 14.80 -6.32
CA GLY A 247 -17.36 14.17 -7.28
C GLY A 247 -16.77 13.91 -8.67
N ARG A 248 -15.55 14.37 -8.96
CA ARG A 248 -14.89 14.11 -10.25
C ARG A 248 -14.38 12.68 -10.38
N THR A 249 -14.27 12.22 -11.61
CA THR A 249 -13.54 11.00 -11.98
C THR A 249 -12.49 11.29 -13.05
N LEU A 250 -11.41 10.50 -13.03
CA LEU A 250 -10.41 10.48 -14.09
C LEU A 250 -10.11 9.02 -14.41
N LEU A 251 -10.54 8.55 -15.58
CA LEU A 251 -10.12 7.27 -16.12
C LEU A 251 -8.83 7.50 -16.93
N VAL A 252 -7.80 6.72 -16.63
CA VAL A 252 -6.54 6.71 -17.39
C VAL A 252 -6.36 5.32 -17.96
N ASP A 253 -6.18 5.22 -19.28
CA ASP A 253 -5.88 3.98 -19.98
C ASP A 253 -4.89 4.21 -21.14
N GLY A 254 -4.60 3.17 -21.93
CA GLY A 254 -3.66 3.25 -23.06
C GLY A 254 -4.07 4.24 -24.18
N ASN A 255 -5.32 4.68 -24.19
CA ASN A 255 -5.88 5.65 -25.15
C ASN A 255 -5.88 7.08 -24.63
N GLY A 256 -5.42 7.32 -23.40
CA GLY A 256 -5.33 8.65 -22.80
C GLY A 256 -6.21 8.78 -21.57
N HIS A 257 -6.68 10.00 -21.30
CA HIS A 257 -7.43 10.31 -20.09
C HIS A 257 -8.86 10.74 -20.44
N LYS A 258 -9.83 10.25 -19.66
CA LYS A 258 -11.24 10.65 -19.75
C LYS A 258 -11.73 11.17 -18.40
N GLU A 259 -12.10 12.44 -18.39
CA GLU A 259 -12.72 13.08 -17.25
C GLU A 259 -14.22 12.76 -17.18
N GLY A 260 -14.74 12.69 -15.95
CA GLY A 260 -16.16 12.47 -15.69
C GLY A 260 -16.53 12.84 -14.27
N ARG A 261 -17.69 12.37 -13.84
CA ARG A 261 -18.20 12.55 -12.47
C ARG A 261 -18.90 11.29 -11.98
N TRP A 262 -18.76 11.02 -10.68
CA TRP A 262 -19.50 9.97 -9.99
C TRP A 262 -20.67 10.56 -9.16
N ARG A 263 -20.66 11.86 -8.91
CA ARG A 263 -21.81 12.64 -8.41
C ARG A 263 -21.83 14.06 -8.99
N GLU A 264 -22.97 14.72 -8.92
CA GLU A 264 -23.10 16.15 -9.27
C GLU A 264 -22.28 17.04 -8.31
N PRO A 265 -21.83 18.23 -8.77
CA PRO A 265 -21.17 19.20 -7.91
C PRO A 265 -22.07 19.60 -6.73
N THR A 266 -21.52 19.61 -5.52
CA THR A 266 -22.17 20.12 -4.32
C THR A 266 -21.51 21.43 -3.87
N PRO A 267 -22.23 22.32 -3.14
CA PRO A 267 -21.64 23.56 -2.62
C PRO A 267 -20.44 23.32 -1.72
N GLU A 268 -20.48 22.24 -0.93
CA GLU A 268 -19.41 21.80 -0.05
C GLU A 268 -19.04 20.36 -0.36
N ASN A 269 -17.74 20.07 -0.38
CA ASN A 269 -17.20 18.74 -0.62
C ASN A 269 -16.27 18.35 0.53
N PRO A 270 -16.21 17.06 0.91
CA PRO A 270 -15.25 16.61 1.90
C PRO A 270 -13.82 16.87 1.42
N THR A 271 -12.99 17.39 2.31
CA THR A 271 -11.56 17.62 2.06
C THR A 271 -10.69 16.42 2.48
N PHE A 272 -11.24 15.54 3.33
CA PHE A 272 -10.63 14.29 3.79
C PHE A 272 -11.71 13.31 4.29
N TYR A 273 -11.38 12.03 4.33
CA TYR A 273 -12.15 10.95 4.94
C TYR A 273 -11.42 10.37 6.16
N GLN A 274 -12.13 9.54 6.91
CA GLN A 274 -11.61 8.89 8.12
C GLN A 274 -11.56 7.37 7.97
N VAL A 275 -10.62 6.74 8.68
CA VAL A 275 -10.60 5.29 8.91
C VAL A 275 -10.93 5.04 10.38
N PRO A 276 -12.00 4.29 10.70
CA PRO A 276 -12.35 3.99 12.09
C PRO A 276 -11.47 2.87 12.69
N TYR A 277 -11.21 2.94 14.00
CA TYR A 277 -10.40 1.98 14.74
C TYR A 277 -10.88 0.54 14.57
N ARG A 278 -12.20 0.33 14.53
CA ARG A 278 -12.81 -0.98 14.33
C ARG A 278 -12.46 -1.67 13.00
N CYS A 279 -11.88 -0.96 12.03
CA CYS A 279 -11.29 -1.59 10.84
C CYS A 279 -9.99 -2.37 11.12
N LEU A 280 -9.33 -2.15 12.26
CA LEU A 280 -8.09 -2.84 12.64
C LEU A 280 -8.35 -4.04 13.58
N VAL A 281 -9.57 -4.21 14.06
CA VAL A 281 -9.91 -5.14 15.15
C VAL A 281 -10.82 -6.24 14.63
N HIS A 282 -10.49 -7.51 14.92
CA HIS A 282 -11.43 -8.61 14.74
C HIS A 282 -12.06 -9.02 16.09
N PRO A 283 -13.39 -9.17 16.21
CA PRO A 283 -14.06 -9.44 17.49
C PRO A 283 -13.59 -10.70 18.23
N THR A 284 -13.12 -11.71 17.50
CA THR A 284 -12.70 -13.00 18.09
C THR A 284 -11.21 -13.09 18.40
N ARG A 285 -10.43 -12.03 18.19
CA ARG A 285 -8.98 -12.01 18.46
C ARG A 285 -8.60 -10.86 19.38
N PRO A 286 -8.72 -11.04 20.71
CA PRO A 286 -8.58 -9.94 21.67
C PRO A 286 -7.16 -9.37 21.74
N ASN A 287 -6.14 -10.04 21.19
CA ASN A 287 -4.77 -9.55 21.23
C ASN A 287 -4.08 -9.44 19.86
N LEU A 288 -4.87 -9.32 18.79
CA LEU A 288 -4.39 -9.13 17.43
C LEU A 288 -5.02 -7.89 16.81
N LEU A 289 -4.18 -7.01 16.26
CA LEU A 289 -4.58 -5.92 15.38
C LEU A 289 -4.08 -6.18 13.96
N CYS A 290 -4.87 -5.86 12.95
CA CYS A 290 -4.49 -5.97 11.55
C CYS A 290 -4.32 -4.57 10.96
N ALA A 291 -3.11 -4.21 10.55
CA ALA A 291 -2.79 -2.87 10.03
C ALA A 291 -2.09 -2.96 8.67
N GLY A 292 -2.61 -2.25 7.68
CA GLY A 292 -2.02 -2.18 6.35
C GLY A 292 -2.99 -2.59 5.24
N ARG A 293 -2.45 -3.12 4.13
CA ARG A 293 -3.20 -3.40 2.90
C ARG A 293 -4.15 -4.61 2.98
N MET A 294 -4.17 -5.33 4.09
CA MET A 294 -5.15 -6.40 4.33
C MET A 294 -6.45 -5.90 4.98
N ILE A 295 -6.58 -4.59 5.23
CA ILE A 295 -7.74 -3.96 5.87
C ILE A 295 -9.07 -4.34 5.20
N GLN A 296 -10.11 -4.56 6.01
CA GLN A 296 -11.46 -4.77 5.50
C GLN A 296 -12.04 -3.48 4.90
N ALA A 297 -11.98 -3.38 3.58
CA ALA A 297 -12.61 -2.33 2.81
C ALA A 297 -13.22 -2.89 1.52
N ASP A 298 -14.29 -2.25 1.03
CA ASP A 298 -14.76 -2.53 -0.33
C ASP A 298 -13.71 -2.09 -1.38
N ARG A 299 -13.93 -2.46 -2.64
CA ARG A 299 -12.94 -2.25 -3.71
C ARG A 299 -12.59 -0.76 -3.89
N GLY A 300 -13.55 0.14 -3.70
CA GLY A 300 -13.36 1.57 -3.86
C GLY A 300 -12.63 2.18 -2.67
N ALA A 301 -13.12 1.94 -1.45
CA ALA A 301 -12.46 2.39 -0.23
C ALA A 301 -11.03 1.86 -0.13
N PHE A 302 -10.81 0.58 -0.46
CA PHE A 302 -9.48 -0.03 -0.48
C PHE A 302 -8.50 0.76 -1.35
N GLY A 303 -8.93 1.20 -2.54
CA GLY A 303 -8.14 2.03 -3.43
C GLY A 303 -7.70 3.37 -2.82
N ALA A 304 -8.47 3.92 -1.88
CA ALA A 304 -8.13 5.15 -1.17
C ALA A 304 -7.23 4.90 0.04
N VAL A 305 -7.54 3.90 0.88
CA VAL A 305 -6.91 3.74 2.20
C VAL A 305 -5.64 2.89 2.21
N ARG A 306 -5.34 2.16 1.14
CA ARG A 306 -4.15 1.30 1.05
C ARG A 306 -2.82 2.06 0.86
N VAL A 307 -2.86 3.37 0.71
CA VAL A 307 -1.67 4.19 0.40
C VAL A 307 -0.80 4.44 1.63
N MET A 308 0.50 4.69 1.40
CA MET A 308 1.54 4.71 2.44
C MET A 308 1.20 5.58 3.66
N VAL A 309 0.65 6.77 3.44
CA VAL A 309 0.32 7.70 4.55
C VAL A 309 -0.80 7.15 5.44
N ASN A 310 -1.81 6.52 4.85
CA ASN A 310 -2.89 5.88 5.59
C ASN A 310 -2.40 4.62 6.30
N THR A 311 -1.56 3.82 5.65
CA THR A 311 -0.98 2.62 6.30
C THR A 311 -0.07 2.97 7.46
N ASN A 312 0.68 4.07 7.38
CA ASN A 312 1.49 4.57 8.49
C ASN A 312 0.62 4.96 9.70
N GLN A 313 -0.46 5.72 9.47
CA GLN A 313 -1.41 6.09 10.52
C GLN A 313 -2.07 4.86 11.16
N MET A 314 -2.46 3.86 10.36
CA MET A 314 -3.02 2.61 10.87
C MET A 314 -2.01 1.82 11.72
N GLY A 315 -0.74 1.78 11.32
CA GLY A 315 0.33 1.15 12.09
C GLY A 315 0.59 1.83 13.43
N GLU A 316 0.65 3.17 13.43
CA GLU A 316 0.79 3.98 14.65
C GLU A 316 -0.39 3.77 15.61
N ALA A 317 -1.62 3.80 15.08
CA ALA A 317 -2.83 3.54 15.84
C ALA A 317 -2.85 2.12 16.42
N ALA A 318 -2.43 1.11 15.66
CA ALA A 318 -2.36 -0.27 16.13
C ALA A 318 -1.33 -0.44 17.26
N GLY A 319 -0.12 0.11 17.11
CA GLY A 319 0.91 0.07 18.16
C GLY A 319 0.44 0.75 19.45
N THR A 320 -0.17 1.93 19.33
CA THR A 320 -0.71 2.68 20.48
C THR A 320 -1.85 1.91 21.15
N ALA A 321 -2.78 1.38 20.37
CA ALA A 321 -3.90 0.59 20.88
C ALA A 321 -3.43 -0.69 21.59
N ALA A 322 -2.39 -1.37 21.09
CA ALA A 322 -1.80 -2.53 21.74
C ALA A 322 -1.29 -2.18 23.15
N VAL A 323 -0.60 -1.04 23.33
CA VAL A 323 -0.13 -0.59 24.64
C VAL A 323 -1.29 -0.23 25.57
N LEU A 324 -2.32 0.46 25.05
CA LEU A 324 -3.51 0.80 25.83
C LEU A 324 -4.27 -0.46 26.28
N ALA A 325 -4.41 -1.45 25.39
CA ALA A 325 -5.02 -2.73 25.74
C ALA A 325 -4.21 -3.45 26.83
N LEU A 326 -2.87 -3.43 26.78
CA LEU A 326 -2.01 -4.01 27.82
C LEU A 326 -2.14 -3.33 29.18
N ARG A 327 -2.41 -2.01 29.21
CA ARG A 327 -2.62 -1.24 30.44
C ARG A 327 -4.05 -1.32 30.97
N GLY A 328 -5.00 -1.71 30.11
CA GLY A 328 -6.41 -1.84 30.42
C GLY A 328 -6.84 -3.30 30.56
N SER A 329 -7.84 -3.69 29.76
CA SER A 329 -8.53 -4.98 29.88
C SER A 329 -7.79 -6.17 29.26
N GLY A 330 -6.66 -5.94 28.59
CA GLY A 330 -5.96 -6.97 27.81
C GLY A 330 -6.68 -7.36 26.52
N SER A 331 -7.66 -6.57 26.06
CA SER A 331 -8.37 -6.76 24.80
C SER A 331 -8.33 -5.52 23.91
N VAL A 332 -7.86 -5.66 22.67
CA VAL A 332 -7.82 -4.57 21.69
C VAL A 332 -9.22 -4.11 21.29
N ALA A 333 -10.24 -4.97 21.41
CA ALA A 333 -11.64 -4.61 21.13
C ALA A 333 -12.27 -3.69 22.19
N GLN A 334 -11.63 -3.54 23.35
CA GLN A 334 -12.12 -2.75 24.48
C GLN A 334 -11.31 -1.46 24.69
N VAL A 335 -10.43 -1.10 23.75
CA VAL A 335 -9.69 0.16 23.80
C VAL A 335 -10.66 1.32 23.57
N ASP A 336 -10.67 2.28 24.51
CA ASP A 336 -11.46 3.51 24.37
C ASP A 336 -10.90 4.39 23.23
N PRO A 337 -11.69 4.68 22.17
CA PRO A 337 -11.18 5.44 21.03
C PRO A 337 -10.84 6.90 21.35
N GLY A 338 -11.45 7.48 22.40
CA GLY A 338 -11.12 8.81 22.89
C GLY A 338 -9.75 8.85 23.56
N VAL A 339 -9.44 7.84 24.39
CA VAL A 339 -8.10 7.67 24.97
C VAL A 339 -7.08 7.43 23.88
N LEU A 340 -7.36 6.54 22.92
CA LEU A 340 -6.47 6.25 21.80
C LEU A 340 -6.09 7.51 21.03
N ARG A 341 -7.07 8.32 20.61
CA ARG A 341 -6.80 9.57 19.90
C ARG A 341 -6.01 10.58 20.72
N ARG A 342 -6.29 10.72 22.02
CA ARG A 342 -5.50 11.60 22.89
C ARG A 342 -4.05 11.12 22.96
N THR A 343 -3.82 9.82 23.13
CA THR A 343 -2.45 9.26 23.16
C THR A 343 -1.73 9.43 21.83
N LEU A 344 -2.41 9.27 20.70
CA LEU A 344 -1.85 9.56 19.38
C LEU A 344 -1.46 11.04 19.25
N ALA A 345 -2.34 11.96 19.65
CA ALA A 345 -2.07 13.40 19.63
C ALA A 345 -0.90 13.78 20.54
N ASP A 346 -0.81 13.21 21.74
CA ASP A 346 0.30 13.43 22.68
C ASP A 346 1.64 12.93 22.09
N GLY A 347 1.61 11.91 21.22
CA GLY A 347 2.77 11.41 20.48
C GLY A 347 3.15 12.23 19.24
N GLY A 348 2.40 13.30 18.93
CA GLY A 348 2.64 14.16 17.77
C GLY A 348 1.93 13.71 16.49
N SER A 349 1.05 12.71 16.56
CA SER A 349 0.24 12.29 15.40
C SER A 349 -0.65 13.44 14.95
N ILE A 350 -0.65 13.74 13.65
CA ILE A 350 -1.41 14.84 13.02
C ILE A 350 -2.89 14.42 12.83
N MET A 351 -3.43 13.70 13.81
CA MET A 351 -4.82 13.26 13.88
C MET A 351 -5.67 14.31 14.59
N LEU A 352 -5.68 15.55 14.09
CA LEU A 352 -6.52 16.63 14.63
C LEU A 352 -7.07 17.55 13.52
#